data_AF-A0A4Q1RSK2-F1
#
_entry.id   AF-A0A4Q1RSK2-F1
#
_cell.length_a   1.000
_cell.length_b   1.000
_cell.length_c   1.000
_cell.angle_alpha   90.00
_cell.angle_beta   90.00
_cell.angle_gamma   90.00
#
_symmetry.space_group_name_H-M   'P 1'
#
loop_
_entity.id
_entity.type
_entity.pdbx_description
1 polymer ?
#
loop_
_entity_poly.entity_id
_entity_poly.type
_entity_poly.pdbx_seq_one_letter_code
_entity_poly.pdbx_strand_id
1 'polypeptide(L)'
;MTTDSPHRAPPDRQCTAIRPGRDGKPASRCQGWKKKGHDLCPVHAGTAPNIHANRPEERQCSATSNKGDRCTQWALKGQAVCKYHGGSAPQAKRAAERRLAEAAVEKAAHRTLARIGAKPVDNPLTALAELAGEVLAFKEILAERVNELEEIRYQGAAGEQIRAEIVLYERAMDRAGNLLATIAKLNIDERLAAITEKQAEAVIGAIDAALAHAGITGPAATGAKQAGARYLRAVR
;
A
#
# COMPACT_ATOMS: atom_id res chain seq x y z
N MET A 1 -43.92 -43.15 -5.89
CA MET A 1 -42.67 -43.25 -5.09
C MET A 1 -41.79 -42.08 -5.47
N THR A 2 -41.78 -41.02 -4.65
CA THR A 2 -41.12 -39.75 -4.95
C THR A 2 -39.63 -39.84 -4.70
N THR A 3 -38.84 -39.46 -5.71
CA THR A 3 -37.37 -39.39 -5.70
C THR A 3 -36.89 -38.40 -4.64
N ASP A 4 -36.29 -38.91 -3.56
CA ASP A 4 -35.69 -38.09 -2.52
C ASP A 4 -34.33 -37.56 -3.02
N SER A 5 -34.23 -36.25 -3.19
CA SER A 5 -33.04 -35.60 -3.75
C SER A 5 -32.01 -35.43 -2.62
N PRO A 6 -30.75 -35.90 -2.77
CA PRO A 6 -29.77 -36.06 -1.68
C PRO A 6 -29.30 -34.74 -1.01
N HIS A 7 -29.83 -33.60 -1.44
CA HIS A 7 -29.51 -32.27 -0.91
C HIS A 7 -30.55 -31.71 0.06
N ARG A 8 -31.66 -32.41 0.32
CA ARG A 8 -32.73 -31.96 1.22
C ARG A 8 -32.48 -32.46 2.65
N ALA A 9 -32.38 -31.54 3.61
CA ALA A 9 -32.27 -31.93 5.01
C ALA A 9 -33.57 -32.61 5.49
N PRO A 10 -33.53 -33.58 6.42
CA PRO A 10 -34.75 -34.12 7.04
C PRO A 10 -35.47 -33.06 7.89
N PRO A 11 -36.81 -33.14 8.09
CA PRO A 11 -37.62 -32.06 8.67
C PRO A 11 -37.17 -31.54 10.04
N ASP A 12 -36.64 -32.41 10.89
CA ASP A 12 -36.11 -32.10 12.23
C ASP A 12 -34.79 -31.28 12.17
N ARG A 13 -34.03 -31.43 11.09
CA ARG A 13 -32.75 -30.75 10.84
C ARG A 13 -32.85 -29.61 9.81
N GLN A 14 -34.06 -29.32 9.32
CA GLN A 14 -34.33 -28.23 8.40
C GLN A 14 -34.42 -26.88 9.12
N CYS A 15 -33.86 -25.87 8.48
CA CYS A 15 -34.00 -24.47 8.85
C CYS A 15 -35.48 -24.09 9.10
N THR A 16 -35.71 -23.31 10.15
CA THR A 16 -37.07 -22.84 10.51
C THR A 16 -37.56 -21.65 9.70
N ALA A 17 -36.68 -20.98 8.94
CA ALA A 17 -37.05 -19.82 8.14
C ALA A 17 -38.04 -20.15 7.01
N ILE A 18 -38.98 -19.26 6.77
CA ILE A 18 -39.94 -19.33 5.66
C ILE A 18 -39.38 -18.52 4.50
N ARG A 19 -39.25 -19.15 3.32
CA ARG A 19 -38.89 -18.47 2.07
C ARG A 19 -40.17 -17.90 1.45
N PRO A 20 -40.17 -16.63 1.02
CA PRO A 20 -41.27 -16.07 0.27
C PRO A 20 -41.44 -16.84 -1.04
N GLY A 21 -42.69 -17.07 -1.43
CA GLY A 21 -43.01 -17.68 -2.70
C GLY A 21 -42.72 -16.74 -3.88
N ARG A 22 -42.35 -17.30 -5.03
CA ARG A 22 -42.13 -16.56 -6.29
C ARG A 22 -43.06 -17.11 -7.36
N ASP A 23 -43.47 -16.25 -8.29
CA ASP A 23 -44.22 -16.65 -9.48
C ASP A 23 -45.54 -17.39 -9.14
N GLY A 24 -46.31 -16.82 -8.20
CA GLY A 24 -47.61 -17.36 -7.78
C GLY A 24 -47.55 -18.58 -6.85
N LYS A 25 -46.36 -19.05 -6.46
CA LYS A 25 -46.20 -20.17 -5.52
C LYS A 25 -46.37 -19.71 -4.07
N PRO A 26 -46.88 -20.57 -3.17
CA PRO A 26 -46.97 -20.23 -1.75
C PRO A 26 -45.59 -20.15 -1.10
N ALA A 27 -45.50 -19.38 -0.02
CA ALA A 27 -44.32 -19.38 0.83
C ALA A 27 -44.03 -20.79 1.37
N SER A 28 -42.77 -21.17 1.44
CA SER A 28 -42.37 -22.53 1.82
C SER A 28 -41.20 -22.52 2.78
N ARG A 29 -41.12 -23.55 3.64
CA ARG A 29 -40.04 -23.67 4.61
C ARG A 29 -38.70 -23.91 3.92
N CYS A 30 -37.65 -23.27 4.44
CA CYS A 30 -36.29 -23.45 3.93
C CYS A 30 -35.85 -24.91 4.09
N GLN A 31 -35.42 -25.51 2.99
CA GLN A 31 -34.99 -26.91 2.95
C GLN A 31 -33.51 -27.10 3.31
N GLY A 32 -32.82 -26.02 3.69
CA GLY A 32 -31.40 -26.04 4.06
C GLY A 32 -31.18 -26.59 5.47
N TRP A 33 -30.00 -27.14 5.71
CA TRP A 33 -29.57 -27.69 6.99
C TRP A 33 -29.40 -26.60 8.05
N LYS A 34 -29.93 -26.82 9.26
CA LYS A 34 -29.65 -25.98 10.43
C LYS A 34 -28.15 -25.99 10.74
N LYS A 35 -27.59 -24.84 11.12
CA LYS A 35 -26.23 -24.76 11.66
C LYS A 35 -26.22 -25.37 13.07
N LYS A 36 -25.15 -26.07 13.46
CA LYS A 36 -24.99 -26.61 14.81
C LYS A 36 -25.15 -25.47 15.85
N GLY A 37 -26.10 -25.62 16.78
CA GLY A 37 -26.42 -24.61 17.80
C GLY A 37 -27.34 -23.47 17.35
N HIS A 38 -27.93 -23.54 16.16
CA HIS A 38 -28.89 -22.54 15.67
C HIS A 38 -30.10 -23.19 14.99
N ASP A 39 -31.25 -22.51 15.01
CA ASP A 39 -32.46 -22.95 14.29
C ASP A 39 -32.49 -22.58 12.80
N LEU A 40 -31.48 -21.84 12.35
CA LEU A 40 -31.37 -21.29 11.02
C LEU A 40 -30.22 -21.94 10.24
N CYS A 41 -30.36 -22.03 8.91
CA CYS A 41 -29.23 -22.40 8.05
C CYS A 41 -28.22 -21.26 7.98
N PRO A 42 -26.97 -21.50 7.54
CA PRO A 42 -25.94 -20.46 7.47
C PRO A 42 -26.36 -19.17 6.74
N VAL A 43 -27.20 -19.29 5.69
CA VAL A 43 -27.74 -18.15 4.92
C VAL A 43 -28.71 -17.31 5.74
N HIS A 44 -29.66 -17.93 6.45
CA HIS A 44 -30.63 -17.20 7.28
C HIS A 44 -30.07 -16.80 8.66
N ALA A 45 -29.03 -17.50 9.14
CA ALA A 45 -28.31 -17.17 10.36
C ALA A 45 -27.31 -16.02 10.16
N GLY A 46 -27.19 -15.45 8.96
CA GLY A 46 -26.24 -14.37 8.64
C GLY A 46 -24.77 -14.76 8.77
N THR A 47 -24.46 -16.07 8.82
CA THR A 47 -23.11 -16.60 9.06
C THR A 47 -22.44 -17.12 7.80
N ALA A 48 -23.21 -17.40 6.75
CA ALA A 48 -22.68 -17.50 5.40
C ALA A 48 -22.61 -16.10 4.79
N PRO A 49 -21.53 -15.76 4.05
CA PRO A 49 -21.54 -14.55 3.24
C PRO A 49 -22.72 -14.65 2.28
N ASN A 50 -23.60 -13.65 2.32
CA ASN A 50 -24.65 -13.54 1.34
C ASN A 50 -23.96 -13.34 -0.02
N ILE A 51 -23.98 -14.37 -0.88
CA ILE A 51 -23.43 -14.33 -2.24
C ILE A 51 -24.03 -13.18 -3.08
N HIS A 52 -25.13 -12.59 -2.61
CA HIS A 52 -25.80 -11.43 -3.21
C HIS A 52 -25.57 -10.11 -2.44
N ALA A 53 -24.87 -10.09 -1.30
CA ALA A 53 -24.60 -8.85 -0.54
C ALA A 53 -23.52 -7.96 -1.16
N ASN A 54 -22.89 -8.40 -2.25
CA ASN A 54 -22.15 -7.53 -3.13
C ASN A 54 -23.08 -7.10 -4.28
N ARG A 55 -24.13 -6.32 -3.98
CA ARG A 55 -25.08 -5.82 -4.99
C ARG A 55 -24.36 -4.73 -5.82
N PRO A 56 -24.10 -4.97 -7.12
CA PRO A 56 -23.15 -4.20 -7.90
C PRO A 56 -23.79 -3.02 -8.64
N GLU A 57 -24.22 -1.98 -7.94
CA GLU A 57 -24.56 -0.72 -8.63
C GLU A 57 -23.34 -0.18 -9.42
N GLU A 58 -22.13 -0.46 -8.95
CA GLU A 58 -20.85 -0.12 -9.60
C GLU A 58 -20.56 -0.83 -10.93
N ARG A 59 -21.35 -1.85 -11.33
CA ARG A 59 -21.10 -2.59 -12.59
C ARG A 59 -22.20 -2.41 -13.62
N GLN A 60 -23.07 -1.41 -13.49
CA GLN A 60 -23.99 -1.11 -14.57
C GLN A 60 -23.26 -0.52 -15.78
N CYS A 61 -23.71 -0.88 -16.97
CA CYS A 61 -23.16 -0.35 -18.21
C CYS A 61 -23.24 1.18 -18.22
N SER A 62 -22.15 1.82 -18.63
CA SER A 62 -22.03 3.28 -18.67
C SER A 62 -22.78 3.95 -19.81
N ALA A 63 -23.17 3.19 -20.83
CA ALA A 63 -23.84 3.69 -22.00
C ALA A 63 -25.33 3.96 -21.76
N THR A 64 -25.90 4.82 -22.61
CA THR A 64 -27.34 5.06 -22.70
C THR A 64 -27.96 4.09 -23.71
N SER A 65 -29.22 3.73 -23.48
CA SER A 65 -30.03 2.95 -24.41
C SER A 65 -30.59 3.85 -25.51
N ASN A 66 -31.14 3.26 -26.57
CA ASN A 66 -31.79 3.99 -27.67
C ASN A 66 -33.01 4.82 -27.22
N LYS A 67 -33.55 4.58 -26.01
CA LYS A 67 -34.65 5.35 -25.42
C LYS A 67 -34.18 6.56 -24.61
N GLY A 68 -32.86 6.80 -24.56
CA GLY A 68 -32.24 7.88 -23.77
C GLY A 68 -31.89 7.48 -22.34
N ASP A 69 -32.54 6.44 -21.79
CA ASP A 69 -32.29 5.99 -20.42
C ASP A 69 -30.95 5.27 -20.27
N ARG A 70 -30.39 5.30 -19.05
CA ARG A 70 -29.19 4.54 -18.68
C ARG A 70 -29.38 3.05 -18.96
N CYS A 71 -28.38 2.42 -19.58
CA CYS A 71 -28.42 0.99 -19.84
C CYS A 71 -28.46 0.19 -18.53
N THR A 72 -29.52 -0.60 -18.34
CA THR A 72 -29.71 -1.45 -17.15
C THR A 72 -28.93 -2.77 -17.21
N GLN A 73 -28.20 -3.02 -18.30
CA GLN A 73 -27.38 -4.22 -18.45
C GLN A 73 -26.08 -4.10 -17.65
N TRP A 74 -25.55 -5.25 -17.24
CA TRP A 74 -24.27 -5.33 -16.56
C TRP A 74 -23.09 -5.09 -17.50
N ALA A 75 -22.15 -4.25 -17.08
CA ALA A 75 -20.85 -4.13 -17.67
C ALA A 75 -20.09 -5.46 -17.57
N LEU A 76 -19.32 -5.77 -18.62
CA LEU A 76 -18.46 -6.95 -18.59
C LEU A 76 -17.31 -6.74 -17.60
N LYS A 77 -16.76 -7.84 -17.07
CA LYS A 77 -15.68 -7.80 -16.06
C LYS A 77 -14.48 -6.99 -16.58
N GLY A 78 -14.02 -6.02 -15.79
CA GLY A 78 -12.92 -5.13 -16.15
C GLY A 78 -13.28 -4.01 -17.15
N GLN A 79 -14.58 -3.80 -17.40
CA GLN A 79 -15.09 -2.85 -18.39
C GLN A 79 -16.18 -1.95 -17.80
N ALA A 80 -16.43 -0.83 -18.47
CA ALA A 80 -17.53 0.09 -18.14
C ALA A 80 -18.81 -0.23 -18.93
N VAL A 81 -18.76 -1.05 -19.98
CA VAL A 81 -19.87 -1.28 -20.90
C VAL A 81 -20.27 -2.75 -20.98
N CYS A 82 -21.54 -3.00 -21.29
CA CYS A 82 -22.08 -4.35 -21.47
C CYS A 82 -21.72 -4.91 -22.86
N LYS A 83 -22.05 -6.18 -23.08
CA LYS A 83 -21.82 -6.85 -24.37
C LYS A 83 -22.50 -6.15 -25.57
N TYR A 84 -23.63 -5.48 -25.33
CA TYR A 84 -24.41 -4.80 -26.37
C TYR A 84 -23.92 -3.39 -26.67
N HIS A 85 -23.26 -2.73 -25.71
CA HIS A 85 -22.66 -1.40 -25.88
C HIS A 85 -21.14 -1.48 -26.07
N GLY A 86 -20.69 -2.46 -26.86
CA GLY A 86 -19.30 -2.56 -27.31
C GLY A 86 -18.35 -3.35 -26.40
N GLY A 87 -18.81 -3.89 -25.27
CA GLY A 87 -17.93 -4.64 -24.36
C GLY A 87 -17.37 -5.95 -24.93
N SER A 88 -18.01 -6.49 -25.96
CA SER A 88 -17.53 -7.68 -26.69
C SER A 88 -16.42 -7.39 -27.70
N ALA A 89 -16.14 -6.11 -27.99
CA ALA A 89 -15.16 -5.73 -28.99
C ALA A 89 -13.74 -6.16 -28.58
N PRO A 90 -12.88 -6.64 -29.51
CA PRO A 90 -11.53 -7.12 -29.19
C PRO A 90 -10.68 -6.11 -28.42
N GLN A 91 -10.75 -4.83 -28.78
CA GLN A 91 -10.05 -3.74 -28.09
C GLN A 91 -10.56 -3.51 -26.66
N ALA A 92 -11.88 -3.68 -26.44
CA ALA A 92 -12.48 -3.53 -25.12
C ALA A 92 -12.09 -4.69 -24.20
N LYS A 93 -12.05 -5.92 -24.73
CA LYS A 93 -11.56 -7.11 -24.01
C LYS A 93 -10.07 -6.99 -23.65
N ARG A 94 -9.21 -6.63 -24.60
CA ARG A 94 -7.78 -6.42 -24.35
C ARG A 94 -7.53 -5.33 -23.30
N ALA A 95 -8.28 -4.23 -23.34
CA ALA A 95 -8.20 -3.20 -22.31
C ALA A 95 -8.69 -3.70 -20.94
N ALA A 96 -9.74 -4.52 -20.91
CA ALA A 96 -10.23 -5.14 -19.68
C ALA A 96 -9.19 -6.09 -19.06
N GLU A 97 -8.56 -6.92 -19.88
CA GLU A 97 -7.51 -7.85 -19.47
C GLU A 97 -6.33 -7.10 -18.86
N ARG A 98 -5.88 -6.01 -19.50
CA ARG A 98 -4.83 -5.14 -18.94
C ARG A 98 -5.21 -4.58 -17.58
N ARG A 99 -6.39 -3.95 -17.45
CA ARG A 99 -6.86 -3.40 -16.17
C ARG A 99 -6.97 -4.45 -15.07
N LEU A 100 -7.44 -5.65 -15.42
CA LEU A 100 -7.54 -6.75 -14.46
C LEU A 100 -6.17 -7.27 -14.04
N ALA A 101 -5.20 -7.32 -14.96
CA ALA A 101 -3.81 -7.67 -14.65
C ALA A 101 -3.15 -6.62 -13.75
N GLU A 102 -3.29 -5.34 -14.08
CA GLU A 102 -2.81 -4.21 -13.26
C GLU A 102 -3.41 -4.26 -11.85
N ALA A 103 -4.73 -4.38 -11.73
CA ALA A 103 -5.40 -4.49 -10.43
C ALA A 103 -4.98 -5.74 -9.64
N ALA A 104 -4.66 -6.84 -10.32
CA ALA A 104 -4.15 -8.05 -9.68
C ALA A 104 -2.72 -7.84 -9.12
N VAL A 105 -1.85 -7.17 -9.89
CA VAL A 105 -0.50 -6.79 -9.47
C VAL A 105 -0.57 -5.80 -8.31
N GLU A 106 -1.40 -4.77 -8.40
CA GLU A 106 -1.61 -3.79 -7.34
C GLU A 106 -2.11 -4.47 -6.04
N LYS A 107 -3.08 -5.37 -6.15
CA LYS A 107 -3.56 -6.14 -5.00
C LYS A 107 -2.49 -7.08 -4.43
N ALA A 108 -1.62 -7.65 -5.26
CA ALA A 108 -0.49 -8.45 -4.80
C ALA A 108 0.58 -7.58 -4.11
N ALA A 109 0.85 -6.40 -4.65
CA ALA A 109 1.74 -5.40 -4.07
C ALA A 109 1.23 -4.92 -2.71
N HIS A 110 -0.05 -4.55 -2.58
CA HIS A 110 -0.63 -4.16 -1.30
C HIS A 110 -0.59 -5.27 -0.25
N ARG A 111 -0.86 -6.52 -0.64
CA ARG A 111 -0.70 -7.68 0.28
C ARG A 111 0.75 -7.87 0.71
N THR A 112 1.68 -7.62 -0.19
CA THR A 112 3.12 -7.72 0.09
C THR A 112 3.57 -6.60 1.00
N LEU A 113 3.14 -5.36 0.77
CA LEU A 113 3.38 -4.21 1.64
C LEU A 113 2.81 -4.43 3.05
N ALA A 114 1.57 -4.92 3.13
CA ALA A 114 0.93 -5.24 4.42
C ALA A 114 1.68 -6.34 5.18
N ARG A 115 2.23 -7.33 4.47
CA ARG A 115 3.03 -8.41 5.06
C ARG A 115 4.42 -7.95 5.52
N ILE A 116 5.08 -7.10 4.72
CA ILE A 116 6.40 -6.56 5.04
C ILE A 116 6.31 -5.60 6.23
N GLY A 117 5.12 -5.02 6.49
CA GLY A 117 4.94 -4.08 7.58
C GLY A 117 5.87 -2.89 7.42
N ALA A 118 5.94 -2.35 6.19
CA ALA A 118 6.83 -1.25 5.86
C ALA A 118 6.62 -0.13 6.89
N LYS A 119 7.65 0.12 7.69
CA LYS A 119 7.57 1.11 8.76
C LYS A 119 7.52 2.50 8.11
N PRO A 120 6.64 3.39 8.58
CA PRO A 120 6.72 4.79 8.20
C PRO A 120 8.13 5.32 8.45
N VAL A 121 8.59 6.20 7.57
CA VAL A 121 9.86 6.90 7.77
C VAL A 121 9.73 7.77 9.02
N ASP A 122 10.52 7.46 10.05
CA ASP A 122 10.43 8.10 11.36
C ASP A 122 10.92 9.55 11.29
N ASN A 123 12.15 9.75 10.82
CA ASN A 123 12.69 11.07 10.52
C ASN A 123 12.94 11.22 9.00
N PRO A 124 12.00 11.83 8.26
CA PRO A 124 12.14 11.97 6.81
C PRO A 124 13.27 12.91 6.40
N LEU A 125 13.69 13.84 7.26
CA LEU A 125 14.81 14.73 6.99
C LEU A 125 16.14 13.95 7.03
N THR A 126 16.32 13.09 8.04
CA THR A 126 17.49 12.21 8.14
C THR A 126 17.52 11.20 7.00
N ALA A 127 16.39 10.53 6.71
CA ALA A 127 16.32 9.55 5.63
C ALA A 127 16.63 10.17 4.24
N LEU A 128 16.19 11.41 4.00
CA LEU A 128 16.50 12.12 2.76
C LEU A 128 17.99 12.49 2.67
N ALA A 129 18.60 12.93 3.77
CA ALA A 129 20.03 13.22 3.82
C ALA A 129 20.88 11.96 3.61
N GLU A 130 20.51 10.83 4.22
CA GLU A 130 21.17 9.53 4.03
C GLU A 130 21.07 9.07 2.58
N LEU A 131 19.87 9.12 1.98
CA LEU A 131 19.66 8.77 0.58
C LEU A 131 20.49 9.63 -0.37
N ALA A 132 20.61 10.93 -0.09
CA ALA A 132 21.46 11.81 -0.89
C ALA A 132 22.94 11.40 -0.79
N GLY A 133 23.42 11.01 0.39
CA GLY A 133 24.76 10.47 0.59
C GLY A 133 25.00 9.20 -0.22
N GLU A 134 24.06 8.25 -0.20
CA GLU A 134 24.14 7.03 -1.01
C GLU A 134 24.20 7.31 -2.52
N VAL A 135 23.35 8.22 -3.01
CA VAL A 135 23.33 8.61 -4.43
C VAL A 135 24.63 9.33 -4.82
N LEU A 136 25.20 10.16 -3.95
CA LEU A 136 26.50 10.79 -4.19
C LEU A 136 27.62 9.76 -4.26
N ALA A 137 27.66 8.80 -3.33
CA ALA A 137 28.66 7.73 -3.35
C ALA A 137 28.55 6.89 -4.64
N PHE A 138 27.32 6.55 -5.05
CA PHE A 138 27.08 5.83 -6.30
C PHE A 138 27.52 6.63 -7.53
N LYS A 139 27.29 7.95 -7.53
CA LYS A 139 27.76 8.87 -8.57
C LYS A 139 29.29 8.86 -8.66
N GLU A 140 30.01 8.89 -7.55
CA GLU A 140 31.48 8.82 -7.54
C GLU A 140 32.01 7.49 -8.08
N ILE A 141 31.42 6.36 -7.66
CA ILE A 141 31.78 5.03 -8.19
C ILE A 141 31.61 4.99 -9.72
N LEU A 142 30.52 5.55 -10.24
CA LEU A 142 30.29 5.61 -11.68
C LEU A 142 31.23 6.59 -12.39
N ALA A 143 31.64 7.67 -11.72
CA ALA A 143 32.64 8.59 -12.26
C ALA A 143 33.98 7.88 -12.47
N GLU A 144 34.43 7.07 -11.50
CA GLU A 144 35.62 6.24 -11.64
C GLU A 144 35.52 5.30 -12.85
N ARG A 145 34.38 4.61 -13.02
CA ARG A 145 34.14 3.73 -14.17
C ARG A 145 34.15 4.46 -15.51
N VAL A 146 33.59 5.67 -15.57
CA VAL A 146 33.63 6.49 -16.79
C VAL A 146 35.06 6.95 -17.09
N ASN A 147 35.86 7.27 -16.08
CA ASN A 147 37.26 7.66 -16.25
C ASN A 147 38.16 6.52 -16.75
N GLU A 148 37.78 5.26 -16.48
CA GLU A 148 38.46 4.06 -17.02
C GLU A 148 38.14 3.80 -18.51
N LEU A 149 37.20 4.52 -19.11
CA LEU A 149 36.80 4.29 -20.51
C LEU A 149 37.80 4.88 -21.50
N GLU A 150 38.29 4.06 -22.41
CA GLU A 150 39.11 4.50 -23.55
C GLU A 150 38.26 5.13 -24.67
N GLU A 151 37.02 4.64 -24.84
CA GLU A 151 36.09 5.11 -25.87
C GLU A 151 34.67 5.27 -25.33
N ILE A 152 34.00 6.35 -25.71
CA ILE A 152 32.64 6.72 -25.26
C ILE A 152 31.56 5.83 -25.90
N ARG A 153 31.82 5.36 -27.12
CA ARG A 153 30.90 4.54 -27.91
C ARG A 153 31.55 3.20 -28.25
N TYR A 154 30.73 2.21 -28.56
CA TYR A 154 31.18 0.91 -29.05
C TYR A 154 30.28 0.44 -30.19
N GLN A 155 30.81 -0.34 -31.13
CA GLN A 155 30.00 -1.00 -32.16
C GLN A 155 29.44 -2.32 -31.63
N GLY A 156 28.12 -2.43 -31.62
CA GLY A 156 27.40 -3.65 -31.30
C GLY A 156 26.62 -4.21 -32.51
N ALA A 157 25.96 -5.35 -32.31
CA ALA A 157 25.13 -5.99 -33.34
C ALA A 157 23.98 -5.11 -33.86
N ALA A 158 23.58 -4.08 -33.10
CA ALA A 158 22.54 -3.11 -33.46
C ALA A 158 23.09 -1.73 -33.84
N GLY A 159 24.39 -1.63 -34.17
CA GLY A 159 25.07 -0.38 -34.56
C GLY A 159 25.91 0.24 -33.43
N GLU A 160 26.32 1.48 -33.63
CA GLU A 160 27.11 2.25 -32.65
C GLU A 160 26.24 2.66 -31.45
N GLN A 161 26.70 2.37 -30.23
CA GLN A 161 25.98 2.63 -28.98
C GLN A 161 26.87 3.34 -27.97
N ILE A 162 26.26 4.18 -27.11
CA ILE A 162 26.93 4.78 -25.95
C ILE A 162 27.12 3.70 -24.87
N ARG A 163 28.27 3.73 -24.20
CA ARG A 163 28.55 2.82 -23.08
C ARG A 163 27.59 3.07 -21.91
N ALA A 164 27.14 1.99 -21.27
CA ALA A 164 26.11 2.04 -20.24
C ALA A 164 26.55 2.84 -19.00
N GLU A 165 27.84 2.82 -18.70
CA GLU A 165 28.50 3.55 -17.62
C GLU A 165 28.24 5.06 -17.73
N ILE A 166 28.34 5.63 -18.94
CA ILE A 166 28.08 7.05 -19.19
C ILE A 166 26.61 7.38 -18.94
N VAL A 167 25.69 6.53 -19.40
CA VAL A 167 24.24 6.73 -19.20
C VAL A 167 23.87 6.61 -17.72
N LEU A 168 24.47 5.65 -17.01
CA LEU A 168 24.24 5.48 -15.57
C LEU A 168 24.82 6.65 -14.79
N TYR A 169 26.01 7.12 -15.15
CA TYR A 169 26.66 8.27 -14.51
C TYR A 169 25.83 9.55 -14.69
N GLU A 170 25.37 9.84 -15.90
CA GLU A 170 24.48 10.98 -16.17
C GLU A 170 23.19 10.92 -15.31
N ARG A 171 22.54 9.76 -15.25
CA ARG A 171 21.35 9.56 -14.41
C ARG A 171 21.64 9.66 -12.90
N ALA A 172 22.86 9.33 -12.48
CA ALA A 172 23.27 9.49 -11.08
C ALA A 172 23.53 10.97 -10.76
N MET A 173 24.14 11.71 -11.68
CA MET A 173 24.33 13.17 -11.58
C MET A 173 22.98 13.90 -11.49
N ASP A 174 22.02 13.58 -12.38
CA ASP A 174 20.70 14.21 -12.35
C ASP A 174 19.95 13.92 -11.04
N ARG A 175 19.96 12.67 -10.57
CA ARG A 175 19.36 12.29 -9.28
C ARG A 175 20.04 13.01 -8.11
N ALA A 176 21.36 13.09 -8.09
CA ALA A 176 22.10 13.82 -7.06
C ALA A 176 21.71 15.31 -7.06
N GLY A 177 21.67 15.96 -8.23
CA GLY A 177 21.26 17.35 -8.36
C GLY A 177 19.85 17.60 -7.84
N ASN A 178 18.90 16.74 -8.19
CA ASN A 178 17.51 16.86 -7.73
C ASN A 178 17.37 16.66 -6.21
N LEU A 179 18.10 15.71 -5.61
CA LEU A 179 18.09 15.51 -4.17
C LEU A 179 18.73 16.68 -3.44
N LEU A 180 19.91 17.15 -3.87
CA LEU A 180 20.60 18.29 -3.27
C LEU A 180 19.75 19.57 -3.36
N ALA A 181 19.10 19.83 -4.49
CA ALA A 181 18.17 20.95 -4.63
C ALA A 181 16.98 20.84 -3.67
N THR A 182 16.46 19.62 -3.45
CA THR A 182 15.38 19.35 -2.50
C THR A 182 15.84 19.61 -1.07
N ILE A 183 17.04 19.14 -0.70
CA ILE A 183 17.66 19.38 0.61
C ILE A 183 17.81 20.88 0.86
N ALA A 184 18.39 21.60 -0.09
CA ALA A 184 18.57 23.05 0.00
C ALA A 184 17.22 23.78 0.14
N LYS A 185 16.21 23.41 -0.67
CA LYS A 185 14.88 24.03 -0.60
C LYS A 185 14.17 23.79 0.72
N LEU A 186 14.42 22.63 1.35
CA LEU A 186 13.83 22.27 2.62
C LEU A 186 14.60 22.83 3.82
N ASN A 187 15.75 23.49 3.63
CA ASN A 187 16.63 23.98 4.70
C ASN A 187 16.91 22.86 5.72
N ILE A 188 17.29 21.69 5.22
CA ILE A 188 17.38 20.48 6.05
C ILE A 188 18.47 20.61 7.10
N ASP A 189 19.61 21.24 6.75
CA ASP A 189 20.71 21.45 7.67
C ASP A 189 20.26 22.24 8.91
N GLU A 190 19.59 23.37 8.70
CA GLU A 190 19.06 24.20 9.78
C GLU A 190 17.99 23.46 10.59
N ARG A 191 17.12 22.71 9.92
CA ARG A 191 16.05 21.96 10.60
C ARG A 191 16.57 20.80 11.44
N LEU A 192 17.55 20.04 10.93
CA LEU A 192 18.17 18.95 11.68
C LEU A 192 18.98 19.48 12.86
N ALA A 193 19.70 20.58 12.69
CA ALA A 193 20.39 21.27 13.78
C ALA A 193 19.38 21.71 14.86
N ALA A 194 18.31 22.41 14.48
CA ALA A 194 17.27 22.87 15.41
C ALA A 194 16.55 21.72 16.13
N ILE A 195 16.32 20.58 15.47
CA ILE A 195 15.76 19.39 16.11
C ILE A 195 16.74 18.84 17.16
N THR A 196 18.01 18.73 16.79
CA THR A 196 19.07 18.21 17.67
C THR A 196 19.23 19.11 18.90
N GLU A 197 19.20 20.43 18.72
CA GLU A 197 19.24 21.40 19.81
C GLU A 197 18.04 21.25 20.75
N LYS A 198 16.82 21.20 20.22
CA LYS A 198 15.61 20.99 21.04
C LYS A 198 15.62 19.67 21.80
N GLN A 199 16.15 18.61 21.19
CA GLN A 199 16.33 17.33 21.87
C GLN A 199 17.36 17.42 23.01
N ALA A 200 18.48 18.11 22.79
CA ALA A 200 19.47 18.36 23.84
C ALA A 200 18.88 19.18 24.99
N GLU A 201 18.11 20.23 24.70
CA GLU A 201 17.38 21.02 25.70
C GLU A 201 16.40 20.16 26.51
N ALA A 202 15.61 19.30 25.86
CA ALA A 202 14.69 18.41 26.54
C ALA A 202 15.40 17.41 27.46
N VAL A 203 16.53 16.85 27.02
CA VAL A 203 17.35 15.95 27.85
C VAL A 203 17.94 16.67 29.05
N ILE A 204 18.48 17.89 28.86
CA ILE A 204 19.01 18.71 29.95
C ILE A 204 17.90 19.03 30.96
N GLY A 205 16.72 19.44 30.48
CA GLY A 205 15.56 19.71 31.33
C GLY A 205 15.10 18.49 32.12
N ALA A 206 15.12 17.30 31.51
CA ALA A 206 14.80 16.06 32.20
C ALA A 206 15.83 15.71 33.30
N ILE A 207 17.13 15.92 33.04
CA ILE A 207 18.19 15.74 34.03
C ILE A 207 18.01 16.73 35.20
N ASP A 208 17.73 17.99 34.90
CA ASP A 208 17.49 19.02 35.92
C ASP A 208 16.29 18.67 36.80
N ALA A 209 15.18 18.23 36.20
CA ALA A 209 14.00 17.76 36.92
C ALA A 209 14.30 16.54 37.80
N ALA A 210 15.11 15.58 37.30
CA ALA A 210 15.49 14.39 38.05
C ALA A 210 16.39 14.72 39.26
N LEU A 211 17.38 15.61 39.08
CA LEU A 211 18.25 16.06 40.18
C LEU A 211 17.46 16.80 41.25
N ALA A 212 16.56 17.70 40.83
CA ALA A 212 15.68 18.42 41.75
C ALA A 212 14.77 17.46 42.54
N HIS A 213 14.20 16.45 41.86
CA HIS A 213 13.38 15.42 42.51
C HIS A 213 14.18 14.59 43.52
N ALA A 214 15.44 14.28 43.23
CA ALA A 214 16.36 13.60 44.14
C ALA A 214 16.87 14.49 45.30
N GLY A 215 16.42 15.75 45.37
CA GLY A 215 16.87 16.72 46.38
C GLY A 215 18.28 17.26 46.14
N ILE A 216 18.91 16.95 45.00
CA ILE A 216 20.24 17.42 44.64
C ILE A 216 20.10 18.81 44.01
N THR A 217 20.52 19.85 44.73
CA THR A 217 20.37 21.25 44.28
C THR A 217 21.69 22.04 44.44
N GLY A 218 21.73 23.24 43.87
CA GLY A 218 22.86 24.17 44.03
C GLY A 218 24.19 23.61 43.49
N PRO A 219 25.31 23.81 44.21
CA PRO A 219 26.64 23.39 43.75
C PRO A 219 26.76 21.89 43.46
N ALA A 220 26.06 21.04 44.21
CA ALA A 220 26.08 19.59 44.03
C ALA A 220 25.44 19.16 42.69
N ALA A 221 24.33 19.81 42.31
CA ALA A 221 23.68 19.57 41.01
C ALA A 221 24.58 20.02 39.85
N THR A 222 25.26 21.16 39.99
CA THR A 222 26.22 21.63 38.99
C THR A 222 27.39 20.67 38.83
N GLY A 223 27.95 20.16 39.93
CA GLY A 223 29.01 19.15 39.91
C GLY A 223 28.57 17.84 39.23
N ALA A 224 27.37 17.35 39.52
CA ALA A 224 26.80 16.17 38.89
C ALA A 224 26.63 16.35 37.37
N LYS A 225 26.14 17.50 36.92
CA LYS A 225 26.01 17.83 35.49
C LYS A 225 27.37 17.91 34.79
N GLN A 226 28.38 18.51 35.42
CA GLN A 226 29.73 18.58 34.88
C GLN A 226 30.37 17.19 34.74
N ALA A 227 30.15 16.30 35.72
CA ALA A 227 30.59 14.91 35.63
C ALA A 227 29.87 14.18 34.48
N GLY A 228 28.55 14.30 34.39
CA GLY A 228 27.75 13.75 33.28
C GLY A 228 28.25 14.22 31.90
N ALA A 229 28.54 15.51 31.74
CA ALA A 229 29.08 16.07 30.50
C ALA A 229 30.47 15.51 30.15
N ARG A 230 31.32 15.18 31.15
CA ARG A 230 32.59 14.48 30.91
C ARG A 230 32.37 13.06 30.39
N TYR A 231 31.43 12.32 30.96
CA TYR A 231 31.12 10.97 30.49
C TYR A 231 30.53 10.97 29.07
N LEU A 232 29.64 11.92 28.75
CA LEU A 232 29.09 12.03 27.40
C LEU A 232 30.17 12.28 26.33
N ARG A 233 31.19 13.08 26.64
CA ARG A 233 32.33 13.30 25.73
C ARG A 233 33.18 12.06 25.50
N ALA A 234 33.18 11.10 26.42
CA ALA A 234 33.94 9.86 26.30
C ALA A 234 33.22 8.78 25.49
N VAL A 235 31.93 8.96 25.20
CA VAL A 235 31.08 8.00 24.45
C VAL A 235 30.87 8.43 22.99
N ARG A 236 31.37 9.62 22.61
CA ARG A 236 31.27 10.15 21.25
C ARG A 236 32.43 9.67 20.37
#